data_AF-A0A6A4ZVK8-F1
#
_entry.id   AF-A0A6A4ZVK8-F1
#
_cell.length_a   1.000
_cell.length_b   1.000
_cell.length_c   1.000
_cell.angle_alpha   90.00
_cell.angle_beta   90.00
_cell.angle_gamma   90.00
#
_symmetry.space_group_name_H-M   'P 1'
#
loop_
_entity.id
_entity.type
_entity.pdbx_description
1 polymer ?
#
loop_
_entity_poly.entity_id
_entity_poly.type
_entity_poly.pdbx_seq_one_letter_code
_entity_poly.pdbx_strand_id
1 'polypeptide(L)'
;MMSILRRSRATPAAFRFLHASRPVFQEGGVERGHFKSHPKSDEHYTQQRKTEQEWENPIPHAIYSNEDLGRIKETHRDPDEMHAKVALFAVRAMRTGFDIVSRYKGPGGGMTSTDWIHRCLFLETVAGVPGMVAGMSRHLRSLRTMQRDQGWIHTLLEEAENERMHLLIFMTLKQPGPLFRLLVLGGQGVFFNMFFL
;
A
#
# COMPACT_ATOMS: atom_id res chain seq x y z
N MET A 1 -24.24 56.32 -27.61
CA MET A 1 -25.40 55.38 -27.66
C MET A 1 -24.80 53.97 -27.62
N MET A 2 -24.46 53.41 -26.45
CA MET A 2 -25.29 52.80 -25.39
C MET A 2 -25.45 51.27 -25.57
N SER A 3 -25.28 50.54 -24.45
CA SER A 3 -25.54 49.10 -24.17
C SER A 3 -24.43 48.10 -24.55
N ILE A 4 -23.68 47.47 -23.62
CA ILE A 4 -24.03 46.53 -22.52
C ILE A 4 -24.70 45.25 -23.02
N LEU A 5 -24.08 44.09 -22.69
CA LEU A 5 -24.60 42.74 -22.34
C LEU A 5 -23.56 41.67 -22.76
N ARG A 6 -23.27 40.56 -22.06
CA ARG A 6 -23.59 39.99 -20.74
C ARG A 6 -22.63 38.79 -20.59
N ARG A 7 -21.86 38.67 -19.50
CA ARG A 7 -21.07 37.44 -19.23
C ARG A 7 -22.03 36.30 -18.85
N SER A 8 -21.94 35.18 -19.56
CA SER A 8 -22.65 33.94 -19.22
C SER A 8 -21.94 33.22 -18.07
N ARG A 9 -22.68 32.89 -17.01
CA ARG A 9 -22.25 32.01 -15.91
C ARG A 9 -22.55 30.57 -16.30
N ALA A 10 -21.53 29.70 -16.30
CA ALA A 10 -21.72 28.26 -16.35
C ALA A 10 -22.11 27.74 -14.95
N THR A 11 -23.18 26.97 -14.88
CA THR A 11 -23.62 26.18 -13.72
C THR A 11 -22.98 24.78 -13.77
N PRO A 12 -22.51 24.19 -12.66
CA PRO A 12 -22.17 22.78 -12.65
C PRO A 12 -23.41 21.93 -12.35
N ALA A 13 -23.62 20.90 -13.17
CA ALA A 13 -24.70 19.94 -13.08
C ALA A 13 -24.53 18.99 -11.88
N ALA A 14 -25.67 18.59 -11.31
CA ALA A 14 -25.79 17.72 -10.16
C ALA A 14 -25.31 16.28 -10.43
N PHE A 15 -24.45 15.75 -9.55
CA PHE A 15 -24.11 14.32 -9.51
C PHE A 15 -25.17 13.56 -8.69
N ARG A 16 -25.87 12.62 -9.32
CA ARG A 16 -26.73 11.63 -8.63
C ARG A 16 -25.88 10.43 -8.23
N PHE A 17 -25.67 10.22 -6.93
CA PHE A 17 -25.10 8.99 -6.38
C PHE A 17 -26.20 7.95 -6.13
N LEU A 18 -26.06 6.75 -6.70
CA LEU A 18 -26.84 5.57 -6.33
C LEU A 18 -26.21 4.93 -5.08
N HIS A 19 -26.86 5.05 -3.93
CA HIS A 19 -26.49 4.38 -2.69
C HIS A 19 -27.15 3.00 -2.61
N ALA A 20 -26.36 1.94 -2.43
CA ALA A 20 -26.85 0.62 -2.04
C ALA A 20 -26.43 0.34 -0.58
N SER A 21 -27.40 0.27 0.33
CA SER A 21 -27.18 0.04 1.76
C SER A 21 -26.82 -1.43 2.05
N ARG A 22 -25.79 -1.66 2.88
CA ARG A 22 -25.44 -3.00 3.41
C ARG A 22 -25.79 -3.11 4.92
N PRO A 23 -26.10 -4.32 5.44
CA PRO A 23 -26.59 -4.49 6.79
C PRO A 23 -25.46 -4.63 7.83
N VAL A 24 -25.77 -4.17 9.04
CA VAL A 24 -24.91 -4.10 10.24
C VAL A 24 -24.77 -5.47 10.90
N PHE A 25 -23.54 -5.90 11.19
CA PHE A 25 -23.27 -7.02 12.10
C PHE A 25 -23.01 -6.51 13.53
N GLN A 26 -23.63 -7.21 14.48
CA GLN A 26 -23.81 -6.88 15.89
C GLN A 26 -22.53 -7.10 16.72
N GLU A 27 -22.18 -6.11 17.55
CA GLU A 27 -20.99 -6.12 18.41
C GLU A 27 -21.14 -7.06 19.62
N GLY A 28 -20.16 -7.95 19.81
CA GLY A 28 -19.91 -8.68 21.05
C GLY A 28 -18.63 -8.14 21.70
N GLY A 29 -18.75 -7.71 22.95
CA GLY A 29 -17.77 -6.87 23.65
C GLY A 29 -16.43 -7.52 24.00
N VAL A 30 -15.40 -6.67 24.08
CA VAL A 30 -14.08 -6.99 24.65
C VAL A 30 -13.87 -6.12 25.89
N GLU A 31 -13.63 -6.78 27.02
CA GLU A 31 -13.44 -6.21 28.36
C GLU A 31 -12.17 -5.34 28.41
N ARG A 32 -12.29 -4.07 28.84
CA ARG A 32 -11.15 -3.15 29.00
C ARG A 32 -10.61 -3.20 30.43
N GLY A 33 -9.62 -4.06 30.68
CA GLY A 33 -8.87 -4.07 31.92
C GLY A 33 -7.81 -2.97 31.98
N HIS A 34 -7.85 -2.16 33.04
CA HIS A 34 -6.70 -1.46 33.63
C HIS A 34 -6.16 -0.16 32.96
N PHE A 35 -7.03 0.69 32.43
CA PHE A 35 -6.72 2.12 32.26
C PHE A 35 -7.81 2.94 32.93
N LYS A 36 -7.48 3.70 33.99
CA LYS A 36 -8.43 4.66 34.58
C LYS A 36 -8.56 5.81 33.59
N SER A 37 -9.61 5.79 32.76
CA SER A 37 -9.93 6.92 31.91
C SER A 37 -10.35 8.11 32.77
N HIS A 38 -9.84 9.28 32.45
CA HIS A 38 -10.23 10.53 33.09
C HIS A 38 -11.58 10.95 32.47
N PRO A 39 -12.62 11.33 33.22
CA PRO A 39 -13.96 11.57 32.65
C PRO A 39 -13.96 12.62 31.51
N LYS A 40 -13.06 13.61 31.56
CA LYS A 40 -12.88 14.58 30.46
C LYS A 40 -12.27 14.03 29.17
N SER A 41 -11.57 12.89 29.19
CA SER A 41 -11.03 12.29 27.96
C SER A 41 -12.12 11.54 27.19
N ASP A 42 -13.07 10.91 27.89
CA ASP A 42 -14.07 10.05 27.27
C ASP A 42 -15.16 10.86 26.51
N GLU A 43 -15.50 12.06 26.98
CA GLU A 43 -16.43 12.96 26.28
C GLU A 43 -15.86 13.45 24.93
N HIS A 44 -14.54 13.62 24.84
CA HIS A 44 -13.88 14.10 23.63
C HIS A 44 -13.80 13.03 22.52
N TYR A 45 -13.91 11.74 22.87
CA TYR A 45 -13.98 10.64 21.90
C TYR A 45 -15.41 10.20 21.58
N THR A 46 -16.37 10.45 22.47
CA THR A 46 -17.79 10.07 22.27
C THR A 46 -18.56 11.03 21.37
N GLN A 47 -18.05 12.25 21.14
CA GLN A 47 -18.66 13.26 20.26
C GLN A 47 -17.96 13.46 18.91
N GLN A 48 -17.04 12.58 18.52
CA GLN A 48 -16.57 12.61 17.14
C GLN A 48 -17.70 12.14 16.22
N ARG A 49 -18.42 13.12 15.65
CA ARG A 49 -19.28 12.92 14.48
C ARG A 49 -18.48 12.07 13.50
N LYS A 50 -19.01 10.91 13.09
CA LYS A 50 -18.41 10.02 12.08
C LYS A 50 -18.44 10.72 10.71
N THR A 51 -17.71 11.82 10.58
CA THR A 51 -17.30 12.36 9.28
C THR A 51 -16.48 11.25 8.64
N GLU A 52 -16.86 10.78 7.46
CA GLU A 52 -16.01 9.94 6.63
C GLU A 52 -14.71 10.72 6.41
N GLN A 53 -13.71 10.42 7.23
CA GLN A 53 -12.44 11.12 7.21
C GLN A 53 -11.68 10.52 6.03
N GLU A 54 -11.74 11.20 4.88
CA GLU A 54 -10.88 10.89 3.75
C GLU A 54 -9.44 11.07 4.24
N TRP A 55 -8.67 9.97 4.26
CA TRP A 55 -7.30 10.01 4.74
C TRP A 55 -6.45 10.78 3.73
N GLU A 56 -6.04 11.98 4.11
CA GLU A 56 -5.05 12.75 3.34
C GLU A 56 -3.65 12.25 3.69
N ASN A 57 -2.90 11.80 2.68
CA ASN A 57 -1.52 11.39 2.88
C ASN A 57 -0.69 12.61 3.31
N PRO A 58 -0.10 12.60 4.52
CA PRO A 58 0.72 13.72 4.98
C PRO A 58 2.05 13.84 4.22
N ILE A 59 2.45 12.82 3.47
CA ILE A 59 3.69 12.79 2.69
C ILE A 59 3.43 13.31 1.26
N PRO A 60 4.24 14.28 0.78
CA PRO A 60 4.18 14.73 -0.60
C PRO A 60 4.46 13.55 -1.54
N HIS A 61 3.49 13.23 -2.40
CA HIS A 61 3.61 12.16 -3.39
C HIS A 61 3.63 12.76 -4.80
N ALA A 62 4.32 12.06 -5.71
CA ALA A 62 4.35 12.46 -7.10
C ALA A 62 2.95 12.29 -7.73
N ILE A 63 2.46 13.35 -8.36
CA ILE A 63 1.24 13.32 -9.17
C ILE A 63 1.68 13.08 -10.61
N TYR A 64 1.47 11.84 -11.08
CA TYR A 64 1.86 11.44 -12.43
C TYR A 64 0.78 11.80 -13.44
N SER A 65 1.16 12.39 -14.56
CA SER A 65 0.25 12.59 -15.69
C SER A 65 0.14 11.31 -16.52
N ASN A 66 -0.96 11.16 -17.28
CA ASN A 66 -1.11 10.02 -18.21
C ASN A 66 0.02 9.97 -19.25
N GLU A 67 0.57 11.12 -19.63
CA GLU A 67 1.72 11.21 -20.55
C GLU A 67 2.99 10.65 -19.91
N ASP A 68 3.22 10.92 -18.63
CA ASP A 68 4.36 10.36 -17.89
C ASP A 68 4.26 8.84 -17.79
N LEU A 69 3.06 8.33 -17.50
CA LEU A 69 2.80 6.89 -17.45
C LEU A 69 2.99 6.22 -18.82
N GLY A 70 2.58 6.88 -19.91
CA GLY A 70 2.76 6.38 -21.28
C GLY A 70 4.22 6.29 -21.72
N ARG A 71 5.15 6.96 -21.02
CA ARG A 71 6.60 6.88 -21.28
C ARG A 71 7.28 5.72 -20.55
N ILE A 72 6.62 5.09 -19.58
CA ILE A 72 7.19 3.97 -18.83
C ILE A 72 7.38 2.78 -19.78
N LYS A 73 8.63 2.37 -19.96
CA LYS A 73 9.00 1.21 -20.77
C LYS A 73 9.58 0.14 -19.86
N GLU A 74 9.31 -1.11 -20.18
CA GLU A 74 9.98 -2.24 -19.55
C GLU A 74 11.48 -2.15 -19.87
N THR A 75 12.31 -2.16 -18.83
CA THR A 75 13.77 -2.09 -18.96
C THR A 75 14.41 -3.30 -18.26
N HIS A 76 15.57 -3.71 -18.76
CA HIS A 76 16.39 -4.73 -18.14
C HIS A 76 17.81 -4.20 -18.00
N ARG A 77 18.38 -4.28 -16.81
CA ARG A 77 19.80 -4.00 -16.58
C ARG A 77 20.54 -5.32 -16.50
N ASP A 78 21.54 -5.48 -17.36
CA ASP A 78 22.36 -6.70 -17.39
C ASP A 78 23.18 -6.83 -16.10
N PRO A 79 23.21 -8.02 -15.47
CA PRO A 79 23.95 -8.25 -14.25
C PRO A 79 25.43 -8.55 -14.55
N ASP A 80 26.28 -7.53 -14.50
CA ASP A 80 27.72 -7.72 -14.71
C ASP A 80 28.38 -8.39 -13.49
N GLU A 81 28.03 -7.90 -12.30
CA GLU A 81 28.63 -8.30 -11.03
C GLU A 81 28.07 -9.61 -10.48
N MET A 82 28.86 -10.34 -9.70
CA MET A 82 28.44 -11.63 -9.14
C MET A 82 27.21 -11.49 -8.24
N HIS A 83 27.17 -10.46 -7.39
CA HIS A 83 26.03 -10.22 -6.51
C HIS A 83 24.75 -9.89 -7.31
N ALA A 84 24.87 -9.17 -8.43
CA ALA A 84 23.75 -8.87 -9.31
C ALA A 84 23.23 -10.15 -10.01
N LYS A 85 24.12 -11.07 -10.38
CA LYS A 85 23.74 -12.39 -10.94
C LYS A 85 23.00 -13.23 -9.91
N VAL A 86 23.48 -13.25 -8.66
CA VAL A 86 22.81 -13.95 -7.55
C VAL A 86 21.44 -13.33 -7.27
N ALA A 87 21.34 -12.00 -7.23
CA ALA A 87 20.06 -11.30 -7.06
C ALA A 87 19.08 -11.61 -8.20
N LEU A 88 19.55 -11.58 -9.46
CA LEU A 88 18.72 -11.94 -10.60
C LEU A 88 18.24 -13.40 -10.51
N PHE A 89 19.11 -14.32 -10.13
CA PHE A 89 18.74 -15.71 -9.91
C PHE A 89 17.69 -15.84 -8.82
N ALA A 90 17.86 -15.18 -7.68
CA ALA A 90 16.91 -15.20 -6.57
C ALA A 90 15.54 -14.64 -7.00
N VAL A 91 15.49 -13.49 -7.67
CA VAL A 91 14.26 -12.88 -8.19
C VAL A 91 13.56 -13.81 -9.18
N ARG A 92 14.30 -14.43 -10.10
CA ARG A 92 13.74 -15.41 -11.05
C ARG A 92 13.19 -16.65 -10.34
N ALA A 93 13.93 -17.19 -9.36
CA ALA A 93 13.48 -18.34 -8.58
C ALA A 93 12.21 -18.02 -7.79
N MET A 94 12.16 -16.87 -7.12
CA MET A 94 10.96 -16.40 -6.40
C MET A 94 9.79 -16.19 -7.35
N ARG A 95 10.03 -15.56 -8.52
CA ARG A 95 8.99 -15.36 -9.54
C ARG A 95 8.41 -16.69 -10.01
N THR A 96 9.27 -17.66 -10.37
CA THR A 96 8.85 -18.98 -10.82
C THR A 96 8.09 -19.72 -9.72
N GLY A 97 8.60 -19.72 -8.49
CA GLY A 97 7.93 -20.35 -7.34
C GLY A 97 6.55 -19.74 -7.06
N PHE A 98 6.46 -18.41 -7.07
CA PHE A 98 5.19 -17.72 -6.88
C PHE A 98 4.20 -18.01 -7.99
N ASP A 99 4.64 -18.02 -9.25
CA ASP A 99 3.79 -18.33 -10.40
C ASP A 99 3.25 -19.77 -10.33
N ILE A 100 4.03 -20.74 -9.85
CA ILE A 100 3.57 -22.11 -9.59
C ILE A 100 2.50 -22.13 -8.49
N VAL A 101 2.77 -21.53 -7.33
CA VAL A 101 1.86 -21.56 -6.16
C VAL A 101 0.53 -20.85 -6.45
N SER A 102 0.61 -19.71 -7.12
CA SER A 102 -0.57 -18.90 -7.49
C SER A 102 -1.26 -19.38 -8.77
N ARG A 103 -0.79 -20.47 -9.38
CA ARG A 103 -1.35 -21.07 -10.61
C ARG A 103 -1.42 -20.09 -11.77
N TYR A 104 -0.36 -19.32 -11.98
CA TYR A 104 -0.24 -18.45 -13.15
C TYR A 104 -0.27 -19.27 -14.44
N LYS A 105 -1.19 -18.94 -15.35
CA LYS A 105 -1.43 -19.70 -16.58
C LYS A 105 -0.68 -19.17 -17.81
N GLY A 106 0.24 -18.21 -17.63
CA GLY A 106 1.00 -17.60 -18.73
C GLY A 106 0.26 -16.48 -19.47
N PRO A 107 0.93 -15.79 -20.43
CA PRO A 107 0.31 -14.80 -21.30
C PRO A 107 -0.85 -15.42 -22.11
N GLY A 108 -2.04 -14.84 -21.99
CA GLY A 108 -3.25 -15.38 -22.64
C GLY A 108 -3.94 -16.55 -21.92
N GLY A 109 -3.41 -17.00 -20.78
CA GLY A 109 -3.89 -18.17 -20.02
C GLY A 109 -5.26 -18.03 -19.33
N GLY A 110 -6.06 -17.01 -19.65
CA GLY A 110 -7.43 -16.85 -19.13
C GLY A 110 -7.50 -16.63 -17.61
N MET A 111 -6.60 -15.82 -17.05
CA MET A 111 -6.71 -15.40 -15.65
C MET A 111 -7.90 -14.45 -15.45
N THR A 112 -8.66 -14.67 -14.37
CA THR A 112 -9.74 -13.76 -14.01
C THR A 112 -9.20 -12.50 -13.33
N SER A 113 -9.95 -11.40 -13.36
CA SER A 113 -9.59 -10.16 -12.63
C SER A 113 -9.36 -10.42 -11.14
N THR A 114 -10.08 -11.41 -10.58
CA THR A 114 -9.95 -11.80 -9.18
C THR A 114 -8.61 -12.49 -8.89
N ASP A 115 -8.11 -13.31 -9.82
CA ASP A 115 -6.82 -13.99 -9.67
C ASP A 115 -5.67 -12.98 -9.72
N TRP A 116 -5.78 -11.97 -10.57
CA TRP A 116 -4.84 -10.86 -10.62
C TRP A 116 -4.84 -10.04 -9.33
N ILE A 117 -6.03 -9.70 -8.80
CA ILE A 117 -6.13 -8.99 -7.53
C ILE A 117 -5.50 -9.79 -6.39
N HIS A 118 -5.73 -11.10 -6.30
CA HIS A 118 -5.09 -11.93 -5.27
C HIS A 118 -3.57 -11.94 -5.38
N ARG A 119 -3.03 -11.98 -6.60
CA ARG A 119 -1.59 -11.97 -6.82
C ARG A 119 -0.97 -10.64 -6.43
N CYS A 120 -1.53 -9.52 -6.92
CA CYS A 120 -1.04 -8.20 -6.55
C CYS A 120 -1.16 -8.00 -5.04
N LEU A 121 -2.32 -8.26 -4.46
CA LEU A 121 -2.54 -8.16 -3.01
C LEU A 121 -1.49 -8.93 -2.20
N PHE A 122 -1.13 -10.16 -2.61
CA PHE A 122 -0.10 -10.92 -1.91
C PHE A 122 1.29 -10.30 -2.09
N LEU A 123 1.65 -9.94 -3.32
CA LEU A 123 2.95 -9.36 -3.63
C LEU A 123 3.17 -8.04 -2.90
N GLU A 124 2.17 -7.15 -2.82
CA GLU A 124 2.27 -5.89 -2.09
C GLU A 124 2.59 -6.09 -0.60
N THR A 125 2.08 -7.16 0.03
CA THR A 125 2.39 -7.45 1.45
C THR A 125 3.86 -7.80 1.69
N VAL A 126 4.55 -8.27 0.65
CA VAL A 126 5.99 -8.59 0.69
C VAL A 126 6.81 -7.42 0.15
N ALA A 127 6.32 -6.68 -0.85
CA ALA A 127 6.99 -5.56 -1.49
C ALA A 127 7.29 -4.40 -0.51
N GLY A 128 6.43 -4.17 0.49
CA GLY A 128 6.68 -3.16 1.54
C GLY A 128 7.73 -3.56 2.59
N VAL A 129 8.21 -4.82 2.61
CA VAL A 129 9.13 -5.31 3.66
C VAL A 129 10.58 -4.84 3.46
N PRO A 130 11.20 -4.94 2.27
CA PRO A 130 12.59 -4.53 2.06
C PRO A 130 12.89 -3.08 2.49
N GLY A 131 12.06 -2.12 2.06
CA GLY A 131 12.24 -0.70 2.40
C GLY A 131 12.19 -0.46 3.91
N MET A 132 11.25 -1.10 4.61
CA MET A 132 11.12 -1.02 6.06
C MET A 132 12.35 -1.60 6.79
N VAL A 133 12.81 -2.80 6.39
CA VAL A 133 13.96 -3.47 7.02
C VAL A 133 15.25 -2.70 6.75
N ALA A 134 15.46 -2.23 5.52
CA ALA A 134 16.61 -1.43 5.15
C ALA A 134 16.62 -0.07 5.88
N GLY A 135 15.48 0.62 5.93
CA GLY A 135 15.30 1.88 6.65
C GLY A 135 15.57 1.72 8.14
N MET A 136 15.00 0.70 8.77
CA MET A 136 15.25 0.35 10.18
C MET A 136 16.74 0.06 10.44
N SER A 137 17.37 -0.77 9.60
CA SER A 137 18.78 -1.15 9.76
C SER A 137 19.72 0.05 9.64
N ARG A 138 19.45 0.95 8.68
CA ARG A 138 20.18 2.21 8.51
C ARG A 138 19.93 3.19 9.65
N HIS A 139 18.70 3.27 10.13
CA HIS A 139 18.34 4.08 11.29
C HIS A 139 19.12 3.65 12.53
N LEU A 140 19.12 2.35 12.86
CA LEU A 140 19.89 1.82 13.99
C LEU A 140 21.40 2.01 13.81
N ARG A 141 21.92 1.90 12.57
CA ARG A 141 23.32 2.19 12.27
C ARG A 141 23.66 3.66 12.52
N SER A 142 22.86 4.58 12.01
CA SER A 142 23.01 6.02 12.21
C SER A 142 23.08 6.37 13.71
N LEU A 143 22.17 5.80 14.51
CA LEU A 143 22.16 5.98 15.96
C LEU A 143 23.42 5.43 16.64
N ARG A 144 23.85 4.20 16.32
CA ARG A 144 25.01 3.59 16.99
C ARG A 144 26.34 4.19 16.58
N THR A 145 26.44 4.76 15.38
CA THR A 145 27.66 5.43 14.89
C THR A 145 27.64 6.94 15.12
N MET A 146 26.52 7.52 15.55
CA MET A 146 26.31 8.97 15.70
C MET A 146 26.61 9.75 14.41
N GLN A 147 26.22 9.20 13.25
CA GLN A 147 26.48 9.78 11.94
C GLN A 147 25.19 10.14 11.21
N ARG A 148 25.26 11.12 10.30
CA ARG A 148 24.10 11.46 9.46
C ARG A 148 23.87 10.40 8.38
N ASP A 149 22.62 10.04 8.16
CA ASP A 149 22.22 9.03 7.18
C ASP A 149 22.11 9.57 5.74
N GLN A 150 22.05 10.89 5.55
CA GLN A 150 21.96 11.57 4.25
C GLN A 150 20.66 11.30 3.47
N GLY A 151 19.53 11.10 4.18
CA GLY A 151 18.19 11.05 3.59
C GLY A 151 17.70 9.67 3.16
N TRP A 152 18.56 8.64 3.21
CA TRP A 152 18.21 7.28 2.77
C TRP A 152 17.12 6.62 3.61
N ILE A 153 17.09 6.84 4.93
CA ILE A 153 16.03 6.33 5.81
C ILE A 153 14.67 6.84 5.35
N HIS A 154 14.58 8.13 5.01
CA HIS A 154 13.32 8.74 4.59
C HIS A 154 12.83 8.11 3.28
N THR A 155 13.68 8.05 2.26
CA THR A 155 13.33 7.47 0.96
C THR A 155 12.92 5.99 1.07
N LEU A 156 13.60 5.20 1.91
CA LEU A 156 13.27 3.78 2.10
C LEU A 156 11.94 3.58 2.85
N LEU A 157 11.64 4.45 3.82
CA LEU A 157 10.36 4.42 4.53
C LEU A 157 9.22 4.92 3.64
N GLU A 158 9.46 5.91 2.79
CA GLU A 158 8.52 6.36 1.76
C GLU A 158 8.22 5.25 0.75
N GLU A 159 9.22 4.51 0.29
CA GLU A 159 9.03 3.36 -0.61
C GLU A 159 8.19 2.27 0.07
N ALA A 160 8.48 1.94 1.33
CA ALA A 160 7.68 0.96 2.08
C ALA A 160 6.23 1.43 2.28
N GLU A 161 6.02 2.72 2.51
CA GLU A 161 4.69 3.31 2.60
C GLU A 161 3.96 3.32 1.25
N ASN A 162 4.68 3.56 0.15
CA ASN A 162 4.12 3.49 -1.20
C ASN A 162 3.52 2.10 -1.48
N GLU A 163 4.27 1.03 -1.22
CA GLU A 163 3.77 -0.34 -1.40
C GLU A 163 2.62 -0.68 -0.43
N ARG A 164 2.64 -0.14 0.80
CA ARG A 164 1.51 -0.25 1.73
C ARG A 164 0.25 0.43 1.19
N MET A 165 0.39 1.55 0.48
CA MET A 165 -0.75 2.21 -0.16
C MET A 165 -1.30 1.39 -1.32
N HIS A 166 -0.44 0.77 -2.15
CA HIS A 166 -0.88 -0.19 -3.17
C HIS A 166 -1.73 -1.32 -2.57
N LEU A 167 -1.26 -1.91 -1.46
CA LEU A 167 -2.00 -2.94 -0.73
C LEU A 167 -3.39 -2.47 -0.30
N LEU A 168 -3.49 -1.29 0.31
CA LEU A 168 -4.76 -0.74 0.79
C LEU A 168 -5.75 -0.48 -0.35
N ILE A 169 -5.27 -0.02 -1.50
CA ILE A 169 -6.10 0.16 -2.70
C ILE A 169 -6.69 -1.20 -3.13
N PHE A 170 -5.88 -2.26 -3.20
CA PHE A 170 -6.39 -3.60 -3.56
C PHE A 170 -7.38 -4.16 -2.53
N MET A 171 -7.24 -3.83 -1.24
CA MET A 171 -8.20 -4.22 -0.21
C MET A 171 -9.58 -3.55 -0.37
N THR A 172 -9.66 -2.40 -1.04
CA THR A 172 -10.96 -1.79 -1.40
C THR A 172 -11.70 -2.60 -2.46
N LEU A 173 -10.95 -3.28 -3.34
CA LEU A 173 -11.51 -4.12 -4.41
C LEU A 173 -11.89 -5.50 -3.89
N LYS A 174 -11.05 -6.09 -3.02
CA LYS A 174 -11.31 -7.43 -2.48
C LYS A 174 -10.71 -7.63 -1.09
N GLN A 175 -11.55 -8.15 -0.19
CA GLN A 175 -11.12 -8.54 1.15
C GLN A 175 -10.50 -9.95 1.14
N PRO A 176 -9.28 -10.14 1.68
CA PRO A 176 -8.65 -11.45 1.77
C PRO A 176 -9.28 -12.32 2.87
N GLY A 177 -9.46 -13.60 2.58
CA GLY A 177 -9.95 -14.59 3.54
C GLY A 177 -8.91 -15.01 4.60
N PRO A 178 -9.30 -15.76 5.65
CA PRO A 178 -8.42 -16.13 6.75
C PRO A 178 -7.17 -16.91 6.33
N LEU A 179 -7.31 -17.87 5.42
CA LEU A 179 -6.17 -18.64 4.90
C LEU A 179 -5.16 -17.75 4.18
N PHE A 180 -5.63 -16.79 3.38
CA PHE A 180 -4.76 -15.85 2.69
C PHE A 180 -3.97 -14.98 3.70
N ARG A 181 -4.64 -14.50 4.75
CA ARG A 181 -3.99 -13.72 5.81
C ARG A 181 -2.94 -14.55 6.56
N LEU A 182 -3.18 -15.83 6.79
CA LEU A 182 -2.18 -16.74 7.37
C LEU A 182 -0.96 -16.90 6.46
N LEU A 183 -1.17 -17.03 5.14
CA LEU A 183 -0.07 -17.08 4.16
C LEU A 183 0.73 -15.78 4.14
N VAL A 184 0.07 -14.63 4.23
CA VAL A 184 0.73 -13.32 4.35
C VAL A 184 1.60 -13.27 5.61
N LEU A 185 1.08 -13.70 6.76
CA LEU A 185 1.85 -13.74 8.01
C LEU A 185 3.09 -14.64 7.89
N GLY A 186 2.94 -15.82 7.30
CA GLY A 186 4.06 -16.73 7.04
C GLY A 186 5.08 -16.12 6.09
N GLY A 187 4.62 -15.51 4.99
CA GLY A 187 5.46 -14.82 4.02
C GLY A 187 6.24 -13.67 4.65
N GLN A 188 5.57 -12.78 5.38
CA GLN A 188 6.22 -11.68 6.10
C GLN A 188 7.23 -12.20 7.12
N GLY A 189 6.92 -13.26 7.86
CA GLY A 189 7.87 -13.91 8.76
C GLY A 189 9.14 -14.37 8.05
N VAL A 190 9.03 -15.03 6.90
CA VAL A 190 10.19 -15.48 6.12
C VAL A 190 10.97 -14.31 5.53
N PHE A 191 10.30 -13.40 4.82
CA PHE A 191 10.96 -12.30 4.11
C PHE A 191 11.58 -11.28 5.05
N PHE A 192 10.91 -10.92 6.15
CA PHE A 192 11.48 -10.02 7.14
C PHE A 192 12.79 -10.56 7.70
N ASN A 193 12.80 -11.84 8.11
CA ASN A 193 14.02 -12.47 8.63
C ASN A 193 15.11 -12.61 7.55
N MET A 194 14.73 -12.94 6.31
CA MET A 194 15.67 -13.06 5.20
C MET A 194 16.37 -11.72 4.87
N PHE A 195 15.65 -10.60 4.93
CA PHE A 195 16.24 -9.28 4.67
C PHE A 195 16.97 -8.68 5.88
N PHE A 196 16.61 -9.11 7.10
CA PHE A 196 17.23 -8.62 8.33
C PHE A 196 18.61 -9.24 8.60
N LEU A 197 18.78 -10.53 8.24
CA LEU A 197 20.03 -11.29 8.40
C LEU A 197 21.02 -11.01 7.28
#